data_AF-A0A1Q7LI01-F1
#
_entry.id   AF-A0A1Q7LI01-F1
#
_cell.length_a   1.000
_cell.length_b   1.000
_cell.length_c   1.000
_cell.angle_alpha   90.00
_cell.angle_beta   90.00
_cell.angle_gamma   90.00
#
_symmetry.space_group_name_H-M   'P 1'
#
loop_
_entity.id
_entity.type
_entity.pdbx_description
1 polymer ?
#
loop_
_entity_poly.entity_id
_entity_poly.type
_entity_poly.pdbx_seq_one_letter_code
_entity_poly.pdbx_strand_id
1 'polypeptide(L)'
;MSIRSNLPGYRWFHVFRNAAIRTGVYTGVCLTLVFVTWLVIANHVPFLERFAMERNIAASAVLSLLAAVPVLRFRRMPGNLLASSLIGWFFFSVCYRILCFFYHNLGDSPHSTFHVFMMGSVVYLILTTLSWIGTIVRRARAAAHPSHPNHRAS
;
A
#
# COMPACT_ATOMS: atom_id res chain seq x y z
N MET A 1 42.23 6.04 1.65
CA MET A 1 41.76 6.87 0.52
C MET A 1 40.39 6.35 0.10
N SER A 2 39.31 7.02 0.54
CA SER A 2 37.92 6.56 0.30
C SER A 2 37.47 7.01 -1.08
N ILE A 3 37.47 6.10 -2.06
CA ILE A 3 36.92 6.38 -3.39
C ILE A 3 35.39 6.48 -3.24
N ARG A 4 34.87 7.71 -3.15
CA ARG A 4 33.43 7.98 -3.21
C ARG A 4 32.96 7.73 -4.65
N SER A 5 32.39 6.56 -4.90
CA SER A 5 31.76 6.21 -6.16
C SER A 5 30.42 6.94 -6.33
N ASN A 6 30.48 8.22 -6.70
CA ASN A 6 29.33 9.00 -7.16
C ASN A 6 29.09 8.75 -8.65
N LEU A 7 28.74 7.51 -9.02
CA LEU A 7 28.27 7.20 -10.36
C LEU A 7 26.79 7.63 -10.48
N PRO A 8 26.39 8.42 -11.50
CA PRO A 8 24.99 8.76 -11.73
C PRO A 8 24.20 7.48 -12.01
N GLY A 9 23.36 7.07 -11.07
CA GLY A 9 22.64 5.78 -11.08
C GLY A 9 22.79 4.97 -9.79
N TYR A 10 23.87 5.15 -9.03
CA TYR A 10 24.10 4.41 -7.77
C TYR A 10 23.04 4.69 -6.69
N ARG A 11 22.48 5.92 -6.69
CA ARG A 11 21.38 6.32 -5.80
C ARG A 11 20.10 5.51 -6.03
N TRP A 12 19.78 5.12 -7.27
CA TRP A 12 18.58 4.35 -7.59
C TRP A 12 18.60 2.96 -6.95
N PHE A 13 19.76 2.27 -6.98
CA PHE A 13 19.93 0.98 -6.31
C PHE A 13 19.73 1.07 -4.79
N HIS A 14 20.15 2.19 -4.17
CA HIS A 14 19.91 2.43 -2.75
C HIS A 14 18.44 2.67 -2.41
N VAL A 15 17.69 3.35 -3.28
CA VAL A 15 16.24 3.60 -3.12
C VAL A 15 15.47 2.28 -3.14
N PHE A 16 15.78 1.35 -4.06
CA PHE A 16 15.18 0.02 -4.09
C PHE A 16 15.60 -0.90 -2.94
N ARG A 17 16.70 -0.57 -2.25
CA ARG A 17 17.11 -1.26 -1.02
C ARG A 17 16.18 -0.95 0.15
N ASN A 18 15.46 0.17 0.12
CA ASN A 18 14.50 0.53 1.16
C ASN A 18 13.26 -0.37 1.06
N ALA A 19 13.03 -1.15 2.11
CA ALA A 19 11.93 -2.10 2.17
C ALA A 19 10.55 -1.43 2.02
N ALA A 20 10.38 -0.19 2.50
CA ALA A 20 9.12 0.54 2.38
C ALA A 20 8.83 0.88 0.91
N ILE A 21 9.82 1.43 0.20
CA ILE A 21 9.70 1.82 -1.20
C ILE A 21 9.42 0.59 -2.07
N ARG A 22 10.21 -0.48 -1.89
CA ARG A 22 10.03 -1.73 -2.63
C ARG A 22 8.64 -2.35 -2.41
N THR A 23 8.17 -2.37 -1.16
CA THR A 23 6.82 -2.88 -0.85
C THR A 23 5.76 -2.02 -1.50
N GLY A 24 5.87 -0.68 -1.39
CA GLY A 24 4.92 0.24 -2.02
C GLY A 24 4.86 0.06 -3.53
N VAL A 25 6.01 0.01 -4.21
CA VAL A 25 6.08 -0.22 -5.66
C VAL A 25 5.44 -1.56 -6.04
N TYR A 26 5.81 -2.66 -5.39
CA TYR A 26 5.23 -3.96 -5.70
C TYR A 26 3.73 -4.01 -5.45
N THR A 27 3.26 -3.48 -4.32
CA THR A 27 1.83 -3.40 -4.02
C THR A 27 1.10 -2.56 -5.07
N GLY A 28 1.64 -1.39 -5.44
CA GLY A 28 1.06 -0.52 -6.47
C GLY A 28 0.96 -1.22 -7.83
N VAL A 29 2.05 -1.89 -8.26
CA VAL A 29 2.06 -2.66 -9.53
C VAL A 29 1.04 -3.78 -9.50
N CYS A 30 0.99 -4.58 -8.42
CA CYS A 30 0.02 -5.68 -8.30
C CYS A 30 -1.42 -5.17 -8.30
N LEU A 31 -1.72 -4.09 -7.57
CA LEU A 31 -3.05 -3.47 -7.56
C LEU A 31 -3.45 -3.02 -8.96
N THR A 32 -2.55 -2.33 -9.66
CA THR A 32 -2.80 -1.89 -11.04
C THR A 32 -3.06 -3.07 -11.97
N LEU A 33 -2.21 -4.10 -11.94
CA LEU A 33 -2.38 -5.26 -12.82
C LEU A 33 -3.73 -5.95 -12.58
N VAL A 34 -4.09 -6.22 -11.33
CA VAL A 34 -5.39 -6.84 -11.00
C VAL A 34 -6.55 -5.96 -11.45
N PHE A 35 -6.48 -4.64 -11.24
CA PHE A 35 -7.53 -3.72 -11.66
C PHE A 35 -7.67 -3.65 -13.18
N VAL A 36 -6.56 -3.60 -13.91
CA VAL A 36 -6.55 -3.65 -15.38
C VAL A 36 -7.16 -4.96 -15.87
N THR A 37 -6.73 -6.10 -15.32
CA THR A 37 -7.29 -7.41 -15.67
C THR A 37 -8.79 -7.44 -15.40
N TRP A 38 -9.24 -6.92 -14.26
CA TRP A 38 -10.67 -6.82 -13.96
C TRP A 38 -11.42 -5.94 -14.98
N LEU A 39 -10.87 -4.79 -15.38
CA LEU A 39 -11.48 -3.94 -16.41
C LEU A 39 -11.58 -4.67 -17.76
N VAL A 40 -10.52 -5.37 -18.18
CA VAL A 40 -10.53 -6.13 -19.42
C VAL A 40 -11.62 -7.20 -19.39
N ILE A 41 -11.69 -7.98 -18.31
CA ILE A 41 -12.72 -9.01 -18.13
C ILE A 41 -14.11 -8.37 -18.11
N ALA A 42 -14.25 -7.22 -17.43
CA ALA A 42 -15.53 -6.54 -17.29
C ALA A 42 -16.09 -5.98 -18.59
N ASN A 43 -15.23 -5.56 -19.52
CA ASN A 43 -15.63 -4.95 -20.78
C ASN A 43 -15.64 -5.92 -21.97
N HIS A 44 -14.85 -7.01 -21.93
CA HIS A 44 -14.67 -7.90 -23.08
C HIS A 44 -15.28 -9.30 -22.91
N VAL A 45 -15.79 -9.66 -21.73
CA VAL A 45 -16.34 -11.01 -21.47
C VAL A 45 -17.82 -10.93 -21.10
N PRO A 46 -18.73 -10.78 -22.10
CA PRO A 46 -20.17 -10.59 -21.85
C PRO A 46 -20.82 -11.80 -21.17
N PHE A 47 -20.26 -12.99 -21.33
CA PHE A 47 -20.71 -14.21 -20.63
C PHE A 47 -20.72 -14.09 -19.10
N LEU A 48 -19.86 -13.22 -18.54
CA LEU A 48 -19.77 -12.98 -17.10
C LEU A 48 -20.69 -11.86 -16.61
N GLU A 49 -21.52 -11.25 -17.47
CA GLU A 49 -22.48 -10.21 -17.04
C GLU A 49 -23.50 -10.74 -16.04
N ARG A 50 -23.97 -11.98 -16.23
CA ARG A 50 -24.86 -12.66 -15.27
C ARG A 50 -24.22 -12.87 -13.88
N PHE A 51 -22.88 -12.77 -13.81
CA PHE A 51 -22.10 -12.87 -12.57
C PHE A 51 -21.39 -11.55 -12.25
N ALA A 52 -21.92 -10.41 -12.72
CA ALA A 52 -21.28 -9.12 -12.55
C ALA A 52 -21.05 -8.80 -11.06
N MET A 53 -21.99 -9.15 -10.19
CA MET A 53 -21.88 -8.94 -8.76
C MET A 53 -20.75 -9.78 -8.16
N GLU A 54 -20.74 -11.08 -8.42
CA GLU A 54 -19.73 -12.03 -7.91
C GLU A 54 -18.34 -11.68 -8.41
N ARG A 55 -18.19 -11.33 -9.69
CA ARG A 55 -16.93 -10.88 -10.28
C ARG A 55 -16.42 -9.61 -9.58
N ASN A 56 -17.29 -8.65 -9.34
CA ASN A 56 -16.91 -7.38 -8.71
C ASN A 56 -16.58 -7.58 -7.21
N ILE A 57 -17.29 -8.46 -6.51
CA ILE A 57 -16.95 -8.86 -5.13
C ILE A 57 -15.59 -9.57 -5.10
N ALA A 58 -15.36 -10.52 -6.00
CA ALA A 58 -14.07 -11.22 -6.08
C ALA A 58 -12.92 -10.25 -6.37
N ALA A 59 -13.08 -9.35 -7.34
CA ALA A 59 -12.07 -8.36 -7.66
C ALA A 59 -11.82 -7.38 -6.51
N SER A 60 -12.87 -6.89 -5.85
CA SER A 60 -12.74 -6.00 -4.70
C SER A 60 -12.07 -6.70 -3.51
N ALA A 61 -12.36 -7.99 -3.28
CA ALA A 61 -11.69 -8.79 -2.26
C ALA A 61 -10.19 -8.94 -2.56
N VAL A 62 -9.82 -9.29 -3.80
CA VAL A 62 -8.40 -9.42 -4.19
C VAL A 62 -7.66 -8.09 -4.07
N LEU A 63 -8.25 -6.99 -4.55
CA LEU A 63 -7.67 -5.65 -4.42
C LEU A 63 -7.50 -5.26 -2.95
N SER A 64 -8.49 -5.54 -2.10
CA SER A 64 -8.42 -5.26 -0.66
C SER A 64 -7.32 -6.06 0.03
N LEU A 65 -7.16 -7.35 -0.31
CA LEU A 65 -6.07 -8.19 0.20
C LEU A 65 -4.69 -7.65 -0.20
N LEU A 66 -4.53 -7.22 -1.46
CA LEU A 66 -3.29 -6.61 -1.93
C LEU A 66 -3.02 -5.27 -1.25
N ALA A 67 -4.05 -4.43 -1.07
CA ALA A 67 -3.97 -3.16 -0.37
C ALA A 67 -3.61 -3.34 1.13
N ALA A 68 -3.94 -4.49 1.73
CA ALA A 68 -3.57 -4.81 3.10
C ALA A 68 -2.09 -5.20 3.27
N VAL A 69 -1.38 -5.54 2.20
CA VAL A 69 0.03 -6.00 2.26
C VAL A 69 0.97 -5.04 3.03
N PRO A 70 0.98 -3.72 2.76
CA PRO A 70 1.85 -2.79 3.49
C PRO A 70 1.44 -2.68 4.97
N VAL A 71 0.13 -2.78 5.24
CA VAL A 71 -0.43 -2.71 6.60
C VAL A 71 0.04 -3.89 7.44
N LEU A 72 -0.07 -5.11 6.89
CA LEU A 72 0.36 -6.33 7.55
C LEU A 72 1.89 -6.36 7.72
N ARG A 73 2.64 -5.95 6.70
CA ARG A 73 4.10 -5.95 6.70
C ARG A 73 4.70 -4.96 7.70
N PHE A 74 4.13 -3.75 7.80
CA PHE A 74 4.69 -2.65 8.60
C PHE A 74 3.84 -2.26 9.81
N ARG A 75 3.00 -3.18 10.33
CA ARG A 75 2.12 -2.96 11.50
C ARG A 75 2.79 -2.45 12.79
N ARG A 76 4.12 -2.50 12.88
CA ARG A 76 4.93 -2.02 14.02
C ARG A 76 5.86 -0.85 13.66
N MET A 77 5.84 -0.41 12.41
CA MET A 77 6.72 0.62 11.85
C MET A 77 5.85 1.64 11.09
N PRO A 78 5.13 2.52 11.81
CA PRO A 78 4.11 3.38 11.22
C PRO A 78 4.65 4.28 10.10
N GLY A 79 5.88 4.80 10.25
CA GLY A 79 6.51 5.60 9.18
C GLY A 79 6.71 4.82 7.88
N ASN A 80 7.17 3.56 7.97
CA ASN A 80 7.35 2.70 6.80
C ASN A 80 6.00 2.28 6.20
N LEU A 81 4.99 2.07 7.04
CA LEU A 81 3.63 1.77 6.62
C LEU A 81 3.07 2.92 5.78
N LEU A 82 3.11 4.15 6.30
CA LEU A 82 2.62 5.32 5.57
C LEU A 82 3.37 5.52 4.25
N ALA A 83 4.70 5.49 4.27
CA ALA A 83 5.49 5.69 3.06
C ALA A 83 5.19 4.62 2.00
N SER A 84 5.18 3.34 2.38
CA SER A 84 4.93 2.24 1.44
C SER A 84 3.50 2.28 0.89
N SER A 85 2.50 2.54 1.75
CA SER A 85 1.10 2.65 1.35
C SER A 85 0.86 3.84 0.41
N LEU A 86 1.42 5.02 0.70
CA LEU A 86 1.27 6.20 -0.16
C LEU A 86 1.94 6.00 -1.52
N ILE A 87 3.13 5.39 -1.56
CA ILE A 87 3.80 5.07 -2.82
C ILE A 87 2.93 4.13 -3.65
N GLY A 88 2.46 3.02 -3.06
CA GLY A 88 1.62 2.06 -3.78
C GLY A 88 0.31 2.66 -4.27
N TRP A 89 -0.37 3.45 -3.44
CA TRP A 89 -1.62 4.09 -3.79
C TRP A 89 -1.45 5.20 -4.83
N PHE A 90 -0.33 5.93 -4.79
CA PHE A 90 0.03 6.91 -5.81
C PHE A 90 0.20 6.24 -7.18
N PHE A 91 0.97 5.16 -7.27
CA PHE A 91 1.12 4.39 -8.51
C PHE A 91 -0.23 3.92 -9.05
N PHE A 92 -1.07 3.35 -8.18
CA PHE A 92 -2.42 2.92 -8.54
C PHE A 92 -3.28 4.08 -9.07
N SER A 93 -3.24 5.24 -8.40
CA SER A 93 -4.03 6.42 -8.78
C SER A 93 -3.56 7.01 -10.13
N VAL A 94 -2.26 7.03 -10.39
CA VAL A 94 -1.72 7.45 -11.70
C VAL A 94 -2.17 6.49 -12.80
N CYS A 95 -2.08 5.17 -12.56
CA CYS A 95 -2.57 4.19 -13.52
C CYS A 95 -4.08 4.30 -13.75
N TYR A 96 -4.86 4.55 -12.69
CA TYR A 96 -6.30 4.82 -12.80
C TYR A 96 -6.57 6.01 -13.72
N ARG A 97 -5.83 7.12 -13.58
CA ARG A 97 -5.94 8.28 -14.48
C ARG A 97 -5.70 7.89 -15.93
N ILE A 98 -4.66 7.12 -16.19
CA ILE A 98 -4.30 6.66 -17.54
C ILE A 98 -5.45 5.81 -18.11
N LEU A 99 -6.02 4.90 -17.32
CA LEU A 99 -7.12 4.04 -17.74
C LEU A 99 -8.41 4.82 -18.02
N CYS A 100 -8.70 5.90 -17.30
CA CYS A 100 -9.83 6.77 -17.61
C CYS A 100 -9.76 7.38 -19.01
N PHE A 101 -8.56 7.57 -19.59
CA PHE A 101 -8.44 8.04 -20.98
C PHE A 101 -8.84 6.96 -22.01
N PHE A 102 -8.66 5.67 -21.67
CA PHE A 102 -9.00 4.55 -22.57
C PHE A 102 -10.46 4.11 -22.39
N TYR A 103 -10.95 4.06 -21.15
CA TYR A 103 -12.29 3.62 -20.80
C TYR A 103 -13.17 4.84 -20.44
N HIS A 104 -13.90 5.38 -21.42
CA HIS A 104 -14.75 6.57 -21.25
C HIS A 104 -15.80 6.38 -20.14
N ASN A 105 -16.44 5.21 -20.05
CA ASN A 105 -17.40 4.89 -18.99
C ASN A 105 -16.79 4.96 -17.56
N LEU A 106 -15.47 4.81 -17.43
CA LEU A 106 -14.74 5.01 -16.18
C LEU A 106 -14.44 6.48 -15.90
N GLY A 107 -14.18 7.26 -16.95
CA GLY A 107 -13.91 8.69 -16.89
C GLY A 107 -15.13 9.54 -16.50
N ASP A 108 -16.34 9.09 -16.89
CA ASP A 108 -17.61 9.73 -16.54
C ASP A 108 -18.06 9.42 -15.10
N SER A 109 -17.32 8.56 -14.38
CA SER A 109 -17.61 8.31 -12.98
C SER A 109 -17.42 9.59 -12.15
N PRO A 110 -18.27 9.84 -11.13
CA PRO A 110 -18.20 11.06 -10.32
C PRO A 110 -16.90 11.18 -9.49
N HIS A 111 -16.07 10.14 -9.48
CA HIS A 111 -14.84 10.09 -8.71
C HIS A 111 -13.64 10.51 -9.57
N SER A 112 -13.30 11.80 -9.50
CA SER A 112 -12.05 12.31 -10.05
C SER A 112 -10.85 11.51 -9.52
N THR A 113 -9.79 11.37 -10.31
CA THR A 113 -8.53 10.71 -9.90
C THR A 113 -8.00 11.25 -8.58
N PHE A 114 -8.11 12.56 -8.36
CA PHE A 114 -7.71 13.18 -7.10
C PHE A 114 -8.52 12.64 -5.92
N HIS A 115 -9.82 12.40 -6.12
CA HIS A 115 -10.71 11.79 -5.14
C HIS A 115 -10.25 10.36 -4.79
N VAL A 116 -9.91 9.54 -5.79
CA VAL A 116 -9.39 8.17 -5.57
C VAL A 116 -8.09 8.21 -4.77
N PHE A 117 -7.17 9.11 -5.13
CA PHE A 117 -5.92 9.31 -4.40
C PHE A 117 -6.15 9.73 -2.95
N MET A 118 -7.04 10.71 -2.73
CA MET A 118 -7.39 11.22 -1.40
C MET A 118 -8.04 10.14 -0.54
N MET A 119 -8.95 9.33 -1.09
CA MET A 119 -9.61 8.25 -0.38
C MET A 119 -8.60 7.25 0.21
N GLY A 120 -7.69 6.72 -0.61
CA GLY A 120 -6.68 5.80 -0.07
C GLY A 120 -5.69 6.48 0.85
N SER A 121 -5.29 7.73 0.56
CA SER A 121 -4.38 8.47 1.44
C SER A 121 -4.97 8.64 2.84
N VAL A 122 -6.25 9.02 2.93
CA VAL A 122 -6.97 9.16 4.22
C VAL A 122 -7.07 7.81 4.93
N VAL A 123 -7.47 6.74 4.22
CA VAL A 123 -7.57 5.39 4.80
C VAL A 123 -6.22 4.93 5.36
N TYR A 124 -5.14 5.07 4.60
CA TYR A 124 -3.81 4.67 5.07
C TYR A 124 -3.29 5.57 6.19
N LEU A 125 -3.64 6.85 6.21
CA LEU A 125 -3.29 7.76 7.31
C LEU A 125 -3.97 7.32 8.61
N ILE A 126 -5.26 6.94 8.55
CA ILE A 126 -6.00 6.40 9.70
C ILE A 126 -5.32 5.12 10.19
N LEU A 127 -5.06 4.15 9.29
CA LEU A 127 -4.40 2.89 9.65
C LEU A 127 -3.00 3.10 10.22
N THR A 128 -2.25 4.05 9.68
CA THR A 128 -0.94 4.45 10.21
C THR A 128 -1.07 4.98 11.62
N THR A 129 -2.03 5.87 11.86
CA THR A 129 -2.27 6.48 13.16
C THR A 129 -2.64 5.42 14.20
N LEU A 130 -3.52 4.48 13.85
CA LEU A 130 -3.88 3.35 14.71
C LEU A 130 -2.66 2.44 15.00
N SER A 131 -1.84 2.15 13.98
CA SER A 131 -0.61 1.39 14.16
C SER A 131 0.36 2.10 15.09
N TRP A 132 0.50 3.43 14.96
CA TRP A 132 1.35 4.25 15.80
C TRP A 132 0.88 4.25 17.26
N ILE A 133 -0.41 4.50 17.51
CA ILE A 133 -1.00 4.40 18.86
C ILE A 133 -0.74 3.02 19.46
N GLY A 134 -0.98 1.95 18.69
CA GLY A 134 -0.71 0.58 19.12
C GLY A 134 0.77 0.33 19.48
N THR A 135 1.72 0.96 18.78
CA THR A 135 3.14 0.88 19.15
C THR A 135 3.46 1.62 20.44
N ILE A 136 2.86 2.79 20.69
CA ILE A 136 3.03 3.56 21.93
C ILE A 136 2.50 2.76 23.12
N VAL A 137 1.27 2.23 23.03
CA VAL A 137 0.65 1.45 24.11
C VAL A 137 1.50 0.23 24.46
N ARG A 138 2.03 -0.49 23.46
CA ARG A 138 2.91 -1.64 23.71
C ARG A 138 4.22 -1.25 24.39
N ARG A 139 4.84 -0.14 23.98
CA ARG A 139 6.07 0.37 24.60
C ARG A 139 5.84 0.78 26.04
N ALA A 140 4.71 1.46 26.32
CA ALA A 140 4.32 1.83 27.68
C ALA A 140 4.09 0.60 28.57
N ARG A 141 3.41 -0.43 28.06
CA ARG A 141 3.20 -1.70 28.79
C ARG A 141 4.52 -2.43 29.07
N ALA A 142 5.43 -2.46 28.10
CA ALA A 142 6.75 -3.09 28.28
C ALA A 142 7.60 -2.35 29.33
N ALA A 143 7.52 -1.01 29.38
CA ALA A 143 8.21 -0.21 30.39
C ALA A 143 7.61 -0.34 31.80
N ALA A 144 6.30 -0.60 31.90
CA ALA A 144 5.60 -0.79 33.17
C ALA A 144 5.86 -2.17 33.83
N HIS A 145 6.43 -3.13 33.11
CA HIS A 145 6.87 -4.43 33.65
C HIS A 145 8.41 -4.52 33.70
N PRO A 146 9.09 -3.77 34.59
CA PRO A 146 10.51 -4.02 34.84
C PRO A 146 10.64 -5.42 35.45
N SER A 147 11.34 -6.31 34.76
CA SER A 147 11.75 -7.59 35.32
C SER A 147 12.69 -7.29 36.50
N HIS A 148 12.29 -7.65 37.72
CA HIS A 148 13.12 -7.51 38.92
C HIS A 148 14.49 -8.16 38.65
N PRO A 149 15.60 -7.39 38.68
CA PRO A 149 16.91 -8.00 38.66
C PRO A 149 17.08 -8.75 40.00
N ASN A 150 17.16 -10.07 39.93
CA ASN A 150 17.56 -10.89 41.06
C ASN A 150 19.02 -10.52 41.42
N HIS A 151 19.19 -9.61 42.38
CA HIS A 151 20.43 -9.46 43.10
C HIS A 151 20.65 -10.74 43.92
N ARG A 152 21.34 -11.73 43.35
CA ARG A 152 22.07 -12.71 44.16
C ARG A 152 23.29 -11.99 44.71
N ALA A 153 23.16 -11.48 45.93
CA ALA A 153 24.30 -11.14 46.76
C ALA A 153 24.98 -12.46 47.18
N SER A 154 26.27 -12.51 46.88
CA SER A 154 27.28 -13.47 47.33
C SER A 154 27.42 -13.53 48.84
#